data_AF-A0A2E7CZH6-F1
#
_entry.id   AF-A0A2E7CZH6-F1
#
_cell.length_a   1.000
_cell.length_b   1.000
_cell.length_c   1.000
_cell.angle_alpha   90.00
_cell.angle_beta   90.00
_cell.angle_gamma   90.00
#
_symmetry.space_group_name_H-M   'P 1'
#
loop_
_entity.id
_entity.type
_entity.pdbx_description
1 polymer ?
#
loop_
_entity_poly.entity_id
_entity_poly.type
_entity_poly.pdbx_seq_one_letter_code
_entity_poly.pdbx_strand_id
1 'polypeptide(L)'
;MLMKLWNDDFGAVVSAELLLILTIAVLALVVGLSELAVAVNTELNDLANAFGRLSQDYKFTGFSSDECGAKVKNSVNGSTFTDERDDCDTNISCDIVDAADSSATTE
;
A
#
# COMPACT_ATOMS: atom_id res chain seq x y z
N MET A 1 15.40 58.29 -13.23
CA MET A 1 15.11 56.85 -13.03
C MET A 1 14.82 56.52 -11.57
N LEU A 2 15.66 56.89 -10.59
CA LEU A 2 15.37 56.63 -9.16
C LEU A 2 14.05 57.24 -8.65
N MET A 3 13.69 58.45 -9.08
CA MET A 3 12.39 59.06 -8.72
C MET A 3 11.17 58.32 -9.29
N LYS A 4 11.33 57.55 -10.38
CA LYS A 4 10.23 56.73 -10.91
C LYS A 4 10.01 55.49 -10.05
N LEU A 5 11.07 54.88 -9.52
CA LEU A 5 10.98 53.76 -8.58
C LEU A 5 10.42 54.19 -7.22
N TRP A 6 10.73 55.42 -6.78
CA TRP A 6 10.25 55.94 -5.49
C TRP A 6 8.79 56.39 -5.50
N ASN A 7 8.20 56.56 -6.68
CA ASN A 7 6.80 56.95 -6.87
C ASN A 7 5.95 55.80 -7.45
N ASP A 8 6.51 54.58 -7.47
CA ASP A 8 5.87 53.33 -7.91
C ASP A 8 5.37 52.52 -6.70
N ASP A 9 4.51 53.13 -5.91
CA ASP A 9 3.84 52.45 -4.78
C ASP A 9 2.83 51.40 -5.26
N PHE A 10 2.29 51.58 -6.47
CA PHE A 10 1.26 50.69 -7.01
C PHE A 10 1.81 49.30 -7.37
N GLY A 11 3.03 49.20 -7.90
CA GLY A 11 3.67 47.91 -8.21
C GLY A 11 4.19 47.16 -6.97
N ALA A 12 4.67 47.89 -5.96
CA ALA A 12 5.18 47.31 -4.71
C ALA A 12 4.07 46.71 -3.83
N VAL A 13 2.90 47.36 -3.77
CA VAL A 13 1.76 46.88 -2.97
C VAL A 13 1.14 45.61 -3.57
N VAL A 14 0.94 45.58 -4.88
CA VAL A 14 0.34 44.41 -5.58
C VAL A 14 1.24 43.17 -5.49
N SER A 15 2.56 43.35 -5.52
CA SER A 15 3.51 42.23 -5.38
C SER A 15 3.59 41.69 -3.95
N ALA A 16 3.47 42.55 -2.93
CA ALA A 16 3.42 42.13 -1.53
C ALA A 16 2.16 41.31 -1.21
N GLU A 17 1.01 41.71 -1.74
CA GLU A 17 -0.27 40.99 -1.56
C GLU A 17 -0.25 39.60 -2.22
N LEU A 18 0.30 39.50 -3.43
CA LEU A 18 0.45 38.22 -4.13
C LEU A 18 1.38 37.26 -3.38
N LEU A 19 2.45 37.79 -2.78
CA LEU A 19 3.41 37.00 -2.00
C LEU A 19 2.77 36.44 -0.73
N LEU A 20 1.93 37.25 -0.06
CA LEU A 20 1.16 36.81 1.10
C LEU A 20 0.19 35.66 0.73
N ILE A 21 -0.56 35.80 -0.37
CA ILE A 21 -1.47 34.74 -0.84
C ILE A 21 -0.68 33.47 -1.22
N LEU A 22 0.43 33.63 -1.93
CA LEU A 22 1.24 32.51 -2.40
C LEU A 22 1.86 31.74 -1.23
N THR A 23 2.33 32.42 -0.19
CA THR A 23 2.89 31.76 1.00
C THR A 23 1.83 30.98 1.76
N ILE A 24 0.64 31.53 1.95
CA ILE A 24 -0.48 30.79 2.57
C ILE A 24 -0.87 29.58 1.71
N ALA A 25 -0.92 29.74 0.38
CA ALA A 25 -1.26 28.65 -0.54
C ALA A 25 -0.22 27.52 -0.50
N VAL A 26 1.07 27.85 -0.48
CA VAL A 26 2.14 26.85 -0.39
C VAL A 26 2.10 26.12 0.95
N LEU A 27 1.90 26.83 2.06
CA LEU A 27 1.79 26.20 3.38
C LEU A 27 0.59 25.26 3.48
N ALA A 28 -0.57 25.69 2.96
CA ALA A 28 -1.76 24.85 2.91
C ALA A 28 -1.56 23.61 2.03
N LEU A 29 -0.86 23.75 0.90
CA LEU A 29 -0.58 22.64 -0.01
C LEU A 29 0.40 21.63 0.60
N VAL A 30 1.44 22.08 1.31
CA VAL A 30 2.39 21.20 1.98
C VAL A 30 1.68 20.35 3.04
N VAL A 31 0.86 20.98 3.88
CA VAL A 31 0.07 20.25 4.90
C VAL A 31 -0.96 19.32 4.24
N GLY A 32 -1.64 19.78 3.18
CA GLY A 32 -2.59 18.94 2.45
C GLY A 32 -1.93 17.70 1.81
N LEU A 33 -0.74 17.85 1.25
CA LEU A 33 -0.01 16.75 0.63
C LEU A 33 0.56 15.77 1.67
N SER A 34 0.99 16.26 2.84
CA SER A 34 1.46 15.37 3.92
C SER A 34 0.33 14.50 4.46
N GLU A 35 -0.85 15.08 4.68
CA GLU A 35 -2.03 14.32 5.13
C GLU A 35 -2.50 13.31 4.06
N LEU A 36 -2.46 13.69 2.78
CA LEU A 36 -2.77 12.78 1.68
C LEU A 36 -1.83 11.58 1.66
N ALA A 37 -0.51 11.81 1.83
CA ALA A 37 0.47 10.73 1.84
C ALA A 37 0.24 9.76 2.99
N VAL A 38 -0.03 10.27 4.19
CA VAL A 38 -0.34 9.45 5.38
C VAL A 38 -1.64 8.68 5.20
N ALA A 39 -2.69 9.33 4.70
CA ALA A 39 -3.98 8.69 4.45
C ALA A 39 -3.87 7.55 3.42
N VAL A 40 -3.20 7.79 2.29
CA VAL A 40 -2.98 6.76 1.26
C VAL A 40 -2.18 5.59 1.82
N ASN A 41 -1.12 5.85 2.59
CA ASN A 41 -0.33 4.77 3.18
C ASN A 41 -1.16 3.93 4.18
N THR A 42 -2.01 4.60 4.97
CA THR A 42 -2.91 3.94 5.91
C THR A 42 -3.93 3.05 5.20
N GLU A 43 -4.57 3.54 4.14
CA GLU A 43 -5.51 2.73 3.34
C GLU A 43 -4.82 1.55 2.65
N LEU A 44 -3.59 1.74 2.16
CA LEU A 44 -2.81 0.63 1.59
C LEU A 44 -2.44 -0.43 2.65
N ASN A 45 -2.18 -0.02 3.89
CA ASN A 45 -1.97 -0.95 5.00
C ASN A 45 -3.25 -1.73 5.32
N ASP A 46 -4.40 -1.06 5.36
CA ASP A 46 -5.70 -1.70 5.58
C ASP A 46 -6.04 -2.68 4.44
N LEU A 47 -5.74 -2.33 3.18
CA LEU A 47 -5.86 -3.24 2.04
C LEU A 47 -4.93 -4.45 2.17
N ALA A 48 -3.67 -4.25 2.58
CA ALA A 48 -2.73 -5.35 2.81
C ALA A 48 -3.23 -6.31 3.89
N ASN A 49 -3.76 -5.78 4.99
CA ASN A 49 -4.38 -6.57 6.06
C ASN A 49 -5.64 -7.31 5.57
N ALA A 50 -6.44 -6.70 4.68
CA ALA A 50 -7.60 -7.35 4.10
C ALA A 50 -7.20 -8.53 3.20
N PHE A 51 -6.14 -8.38 2.40
CA PHE A 51 -5.58 -9.50 1.62
C PHE A 51 -4.97 -10.58 2.51
N GLY A 52 -4.25 -10.23 3.57
CA GLY A 52 -3.72 -11.21 4.53
C GLY A 52 -4.80 -11.98 5.29
N ARG A 53 -6.01 -11.42 5.40
CA ARG A 53 -7.19 -12.10 5.99
C ARG A 53 -7.94 -12.97 4.98
N LEU A 54 -7.60 -12.92 3.71
CA LEU A 54 -8.17 -13.82 2.72
C LEU A 54 -7.57 -15.22 2.96
N SER A 55 -8.35 -16.09 3.60
CA SER A 55 -7.94 -17.49 3.79
C SER A 55 -7.92 -18.21 2.43
N GLN A 56 -6.74 -18.56 1.93
CA GLN A 56 -6.60 -19.35 0.71
C GLN A 56 -6.86 -20.85 0.94
N ASP A 57 -7.00 -21.28 2.20
CA ASP A 57 -7.18 -22.66 2.65
C ASP A 57 -8.60 -23.25 2.47
N TYR A 58 -9.33 -22.84 1.43
CA TYR A 58 -10.65 -23.43 1.20
C TYR A 58 -10.52 -24.87 0.67
N LYS A 59 -10.82 -25.83 1.54
CA LYS A 59 -10.84 -27.26 1.23
C LYS A 59 -12.24 -27.82 1.39
N PHE A 60 -12.75 -28.49 0.36
CA PHE A 60 -13.89 -29.39 0.50
C PHE A 60 -13.43 -30.83 0.38
N THR A 61 -13.93 -31.68 1.28
CA THR A 61 -13.59 -33.11 1.25
C THR A 61 -14.37 -33.81 0.16
N GLY A 62 -13.66 -34.61 -0.64
CA GLY A 62 -14.27 -35.56 -1.54
C GLY A 62 -15.02 -36.67 -0.80
N PHE A 63 -16.07 -37.22 -1.39
CA PHE A 63 -16.72 -38.44 -0.91
C PHE A 63 -16.34 -39.58 -1.84
N SER A 64 -15.77 -40.66 -1.30
CA SER A 64 -15.65 -41.94 -2.02
C SER A 64 -16.45 -43.02 -1.30
N SER A 65 -17.03 -43.93 -2.08
CA SER A 65 -17.64 -45.15 -1.55
C SER A 65 -17.05 -46.36 -2.26
N ASP A 66 -16.32 -47.16 -1.48
CA ASP A 66 -15.64 -48.36 -1.95
C ASP A 66 -16.18 -49.56 -1.17
N GLU A 67 -16.66 -50.56 -1.89
CA GLU A 67 -16.98 -51.86 -1.32
C GLU A 67 -15.70 -52.70 -1.32
N CYS A 68 -15.33 -53.26 -0.16
CA CYS A 68 -14.13 -54.08 0.07
C CYS A 68 -13.67 -54.87 -1.16
N GLY A 69 -12.75 -54.27 -1.93
CA GLY A 69 -11.87 -54.99 -2.84
C GLY A 69 -12.24 -55.08 -4.33
N ALA A 70 -13.22 -54.36 -4.90
CA ALA A 70 -13.38 -54.47 -6.36
C ALA A 70 -13.91 -53.29 -7.18
N LYS A 71 -14.78 -52.38 -6.67
CA LYS A 71 -15.35 -51.31 -7.51
C LYS A 71 -15.65 -50.03 -6.72
N VAL A 72 -15.08 -48.91 -7.18
CA VAL A 72 -15.41 -47.55 -6.73
C VAL A 72 -16.83 -47.22 -7.21
N LYS A 73 -17.78 -46.98 -6.30
CA LYS A 73 -19.19 -46.69 -6.63
C LYS A 73 -19.44 -45.20 -6.86
N ASN A 74 -18.68 -44.36 -6.18
CA ASN A 74 -18.67 -42.91 -6.34
C ASN A 74 -17.30 -42.39 -5.93
N SER A 75 -16.77 -41.39 -6.65
CA SER A 75 -15.61 -40.62 -6.26
C SER A 75 -15.87 -39.17 -6.66
N VAL A 76 -16.01 -38.31 -5.66
CA VAL A 76 -16.01 -36.85 -5.85
C VAL A 76 -14.66 -36.37 -5.36
N ASN A 77 -13.88 -35.72 -6.23
CA ASN A 77 -12.58 -35.17 -5.82
C ASN A 77 -12.78 -33.83 -5.12
N GLY A 78 -12.14 -33.67 -3.97
CA GLY A 78 -12.04 -32.38 -3.27
C GLY A 78 -11.13 -31.40 -4.02
N SER A 79 -11.22 -30.11 -3.69
CA SER A 79 -10.15 -29.14 -3.98
C SER A 79 -9.39 -28.83 -2.70
N THR A 80 -8.08 -28.61 -2.84
CA THR A 80 -7.24 -28.03 -1.81
C THR A 80 -6.34 -27.01 -2.49
N PHE A 81 -6.11 -25.88 -1.84
CA PHE A 81 -5.02 -24.99 -2.20
C PHE A 81 -3.76 -25.46 -1.45
N THR A 82 -2.63 -25.50 -2.15
CA THR A 82 -1.33 -25.87 -1.58
C THR A 82 -0.32 -24.90 -2.17
N ASP A 83 0.18 -23.98 -1.38
CA ASP A 83 1.36 -23.18 -1.68
C ASP A 83 2.61 -23.82 -1.05
N GLU A 84 3.78 -23.43 -1.57
CA GLU A 84 5.06 -23.80 -0.99
C GLU A 84 5.46 -22.73 0.02
N ARG A 85 5.88 -23.17 1.21
CA ARG A 85 6.30 -22.26 2.28
C ARG A 85 7.52 -21.45 1.83
N ASP A 86 7.40 -20.13 1.79
CA ASP A 86 8.51 -19.23 1.42
C ASP A 86 8.83 -18.18 2.50
N ASP A 87 9.78 -17.29 2.20
CA ASP A 87 10.29 -16.27 3.12
C ASP A 87 9.19 -15.29 3.60
N CYS A 88 8.07 -15.19 2.87
CA CYS A 88 6.91 -14.37 3.23
C CYS A 88 6.00 -15.02 4.30
N ASP A 89 6.10 -16.33 4.52
CA ASP A 89 5.18 -17.09 5.39
C ASP A 89 5.67 -17.25 6.83
N THR A 90 6.93 -16.93 7.09
CA THR A 90 7.54 -17.06 8.43
C THR A 90 7.78 -15.71 9.12
N ASN A 91 7.49 -14.60 8.42
CA ASN A 91 7.57 -13.27 8.98
C ASN A 91 6.34 -12.96 9.84
N ILE A 92 6.50 -13.08 11.16
CA ILE A 92 5.49 -12.66 12.16
C ILE A 92 5.52 -11.15 12.45
N SER A 93 6.45 -10.42 11.84
CA SER A 93 6.48 -8.95 11.82
C SER A 93 5.65 -8.47 10.63
N CYS A 94 4.83 -7.43 10.80
CA CYS A 94 4.11 -6.77 9.71
C CYS A 94 5.08 -5.94 8.83
N ASP A 95 6.16 -6.55 8.36
CA ASP A 95 7.14 -5.93 7.47
C ASP A 95 7.09 -6.61 6.10
N ILE A 96 7.15 -5.81 5.05
CA ILE A 96 7.13 -6.32 3.68
C ILE A 96 8.52 -6.91 3.42
N VAL A 97 8.59 -8.22 3.21
CA VAL A 97 9.83 -8.84 2.71
C VAL A 97 10.08 -8.37 1.29
N ASP A 98 11.00 -7.42 1.11
CA ASP A 98 11.48 -7.02 -0.20
C ASP A 98 12.36 -8.15 -0.76
N ALA A 99 12.21 -8.46 -2.04
CA ALA A 99 12.98 -9.51 -2.73
C ALA A 99 14.48 -9.19 -2.83
N ALA A 100 14.88 -7.97 -2.45
CA ALA A 100 16.26 -7.58 -2.29
C ALA A 100 16.75 -8.02 -0.90
N ASP A 101 17.28 -9.24 -0.85
CA ASP A 101 18.11 -9.74 0.23
C ASP A 101 19.13 -8.66 0.67
N SER A 102 18.92 -8.10 1.86
CA SER A 102 19.81 -7.11 2.47
C SER A 102 21.09 -7.76 3.05
N SER A 103 21.32 -9.06 2.82
CA SER A 103 22.50 -9.78 3.31
C SER A 103 23.77 -9.62 2.44
N ALA A 104 23.73 -8.83 1.35
CA ALA A 104 24.86 -8.70 0.42
C ALA A 104 25.65 -7.38 0.50
N THR A 105 25.64 -6.66 1.63
CA THR A 105 26.64 -5.60 1.90
C THR A 105 27.33 -5.84 3.23
N THR A 106 28.24 -6.82 3.25
CA THR A 106 29.43 -6.72 4.10
C THR A 106 30.44 -5.80 3.40
N GLU A 107 30.96 -4.84 4.16
CA GLU A 107 32.11 -4.00 3.80
C GLU A 107 33.27 -4.76 3.14
#